data_AF-A0A915K1Z6-F1
#
_entry.id   AF-A0A915K1Z6-F1
#
_cell.length_a   1.000
_cell.length_b   1.000
_cell.length_c   1.000
_cell.angle_alpha   90.00
_cell.angle_beta   90.00
_cell.angle_gamma   90.00
#
_symmetry.space_group_name_H-M   'P 1'
#
loop_
_entity.id
_entity.type
_entity.pdbx_description
1 polymer ?
#
loop_
_entity_poly.entity_id
_entity_poly.type
_entity_poly.pdbx_seq_one_letter_code
_entity_poly.pdbx_strand_id
1 'polypeptide(L)'
;VLREELRGIREACLKVDAAFKPKITFVVVQKRHHTRFFPANPDEGCGRAKNVFPGTVLDNAILFHEDFNFYLCSHAGIQGTSRPTRYHVLHDDNLFSPDEMQSLTYYLCHCFSRCTRAVSIPAPVYYAHLACTRSRAHLISVVGDAFSDTASTRSGEQGHTSSVPEEQLIKGATVMDNIRKEMYFT
;
A
#
# COMPACT_ATOMS: atom_id res chain seq x y z
N VAL A 1 2.05 -15.01 -1.83
CA VAL A 1 2.64 -13.66 -1.70
C VAL A 1 4.16 -13.70 -1.70
N LEU A 2 4.88 -13.73 -0.56
CA LEU A 2 6.36 -13.57 -0.55
C LEU A 2 7.09 -14.49 -1.53
N ARG A 3 6.85 -15.80 -1.47
CA ARG A 3 7.52 -16.78 -2.34
C ARG A 3 7.28 -16.52 -3.84
N GLU A 4 6.07 -16.15 -4.20
CA GLU A 4 5.66 -15.99 -5.60
C GLU A 4 6.09 -14.63 -6.16
N GLU A 5 5.83 -13.56 -5.41
CA GLU A 5 6.13 -12.19 -5.83
C GLU A 5 7.63 -11.91 -5.81
N LEU A 6 8.36 -12.33 -4.77
CA LEU A 6 9.81 -12.15 -4.69
C LEU A 6 10.51 -12.92 -5.82
N ARG A 7 10.05 -14.14 -6.10
CA ARG A 7 10.54 -14.93 -7.25
C ARG A 7 10.25 -14.19 -8.56
N GLY A 8 9.02 -13.71 -8.75
CA GLY A 8 8.63 -12.98 -9.96
C GLY A 8 9.47 -11.72 -10.19
N ILE A 9 9.76 -10.95 -9.13
CA ILE A 9 10.65 -9.77 -9.21
C ILE A 9 12.06 -10.18 -9.62
N ARG A 10 12.62 -11.23 -8.99
CA ARG A 10 13.98 -11.72 -9.32
C ARG A 10 14.06 -12.24 -10.75
N GLU A 11 13.05 -12.99 -11.21
CA GLU A 11 12.96 -13.45 -12.60
C GLU A 11 12.84 -12.29 -13.59
N ALA A 12 12.10 -11.23 -13.24
CA ALA A 12 12.01 -10.03 -14.06
C ALA A 12 13.36 -9.30 -14.17
N CYS A 13 14.13 -9.19 -13.07
CA CYS A 13 15.48 -8.61 -13.10
C CYS A 13 16.41 -9.40 -14.04
N LEU A 14 16.39 -10.73 -13.98
CA LEU A 14 17.20 -11.60 -14.84
C LEU A 14 16.81 -11.52 -16.33
N LYS A 15 15.55 -11.21 -16.64
CA LYS A 15 15.08 -10.98 -18.02
C LYS A 15 15.58 -9.66 -18.61
N VAL A 16 15.87 -8.66 -17.77
CA VAL A 16 16.48 -7.40 -18.22
C VAL A 16 17.95 -7.63 -18.54
N ASP A 17 18.68 -8.29 -17.65
CA ASP A 17 20.08 -8.68 -17.82
C ASP A 17 20.40 -9.85 -16.88
N ALA A 18 21.06 -10.89 -17.40
CA ALA A 18 21.43 -12.09 -16.63
C ALA A 18 22.37 -11.79 -15.45
N ALA A 19 23.14 -10.70 -15.51
CA ALA A 19 24.00 -10.22 -14.44
C ALA A 19 23.28 -9.30 -13.45
N PHE A 20 22.08 -8.79 -13.77
CA PHE A 20 21.35 -7.84 -12.92
C PHE A 20 20.65 -8.56 -11.76
N LYS A 21 21.34 -8.61 -10.63
CA LYS A 21 20.87 -9.23 -9.38
C LYS A 21 20.88 -8.20 -8.24
N PRO A 22 19.97 -7.21 -8.25
CA PRO A 22 19.90 -6.22 -7.19
C PRO A 22 19.46 -6.86 -5.87
N LYS A 23 19.90 -6.27 -4.76
CA LYS A 23 19.39 -6.60 -3.43
C LYS A 23 17.95 -6.11 -3.28
N ILE A 24 17.06 -6.96 -2.76
CA ILE A 24 15.63 -6.65 -2.62
C ILE A 24 15.27 -6.61 -1.14
N THR A 25 14.48 -5.61 -0.76
CA THR A 25 13.78 -5.55 0.53
C THR A 25 12.28 -5.56 0.28
N PHE A 26 11.56 -6.49 0.90
CA PHE A 26 10.13 -6.69 0.73
C PHE A 26 9.39 -6.30 2.01
N VAL A 27 8.56 -5.27 1.93
CA VAL A 27 7.81 -4.73 3.08
C VAL A 27 6.32 -4.76 2.80
N VAL A 28 5.56 -5.43 3.67
CA VAL A 28 4.10 -5.41 3.64
C VAL A 28 3.60 -4.21 4.44
N VAL A 29 2.73 -3.40 3.82
CA VAL A 29 2.13 -2.21 4.42
C VAL A 29 0.66 -2.46 4.71
N GLN A 30 0.30 -2.58 5.98
CA GLN A 30 -1.05 -2.86 6.43
C GLN A 30 -1.63 -1.66 7.18
N LYS A 31 -2.41 -0.83 6.48
CA LYS A 31 -3.13 0.33 7.06
C LYS A 31 -4.41 -0.08 7.81
N ARG A 32 -5.03 -1.20 7.42
CA ARG A 32 -6.31 -1.67 7.97
C ARG A 32 -6.07 -2.83 8.95
N HIS A 33 -6.13 -2.49 10.24
CA HIS A 33 -6.08 -3.44 11.37
C HIS A 33 -6.77 -2.85 12.60
N HIS A 34 -6.79 -3.61 13.70
CA HIS A 34 -7.49 -3.25 14.94
C HIS A 34 -6.62 -2.46 15.95
N THR A 35 -5.29 -2.46 15.81
CA THR A 35 -4.38 -1.69 16.69
C THR A 35 -4.60 -0.17 16.61
N ARG A 36 -4.66 0.51 17.75
CA ARG A 36 -4.76 1.98 17.90
C ARG A 36 -3.79 2.46 18.97
N PHE A 37 -3.26 3.67 18.79
CA PHE A 37 -2.39 4.32 19.76
C PHE A 37 -3.11 5.49 20.41
N PHE A 38 -2.88 5.64 21.70
CA PHE A 38 -3.40 6.73 22.52
C PHE A 38 -2.23 7.34 23.29
N PRO A 39 -2.14 8.67 23.39
CA PRO A 39 -1.26 9.32 24.34
C PRO A 39 -1.53 8.82 25.75
N ALA A 40 -0.48 8.65 26.57
CA ALA A 40 -0.64 8.23 27.97
C ALA A 40 -1.45 9.27 28.76
N ASN A 41 -1.21 10.56 28.48
CA ASN A 41 -2.01 11.67 28.98
C ASN A 41 -2.78 12.32 27.81
N PRO A 42 -4.12 12.44 27.88
CA PRO A 42 -4.91 13.09 26.83
C PRO A 42 -4.49 14.53 26.51
N ASP A 43 -3.87 15.25 27.44
CA ASP A 43 -3.42 16.63 27.23
C ASP A 43 -2.11 16.73 26.46
N GLU A 44 -1.39 15.62 26.32
CA GLU A 44 -0.20 15.48 25.46
C GLU A 44 -0.58 15.05 24.03
N GLY A 45 -1.87 14.96 23.72
CA GLY A 45 -2.36 14.60 22.40
C GLY A 45 -2.16 15.71 21.36
N CYS A 46 -1.84 15.31 20.14
CA CYS A 46 -1.69 16.18 18.98
C CYS A 46 -3.06 16.54 18.37
N GLY A 47 -3.29 17.85 18.18
CA GLY A 47 -4.45 18.39 17.49
C GLY A 47 -5.78 18.22 18.25
N ARG A 48 -6.88 18.64 17.62
CA ARG A 48 -8.22 18.60 18.23
C ARG A 48 -8.67 17.20 18.63
N ALA A 49 -8.25 16.19 17.88
CA ALA A 49 -8.61 14.80 18.11
C ALA A 49 -7.73 14.10 19.18
N LYS A 50 -6.73 14.81 19.75
CA LYS A 50 -5.83 14.30 20.80
C LYS A 50 -5.18 12.95 20.43
N ASN A 51 -4.73 12.82 19.18
CA ASN A 51 -4.04 11.62 18.70
C ASN A 51 -2.56 11.62 19.10
N VAL A 52 -1.87 10.50 18.92
CA VAL A 52 -0.39 10.49 18.99
C VAL A 52 0.21 11.40 17.91
N PHE A 53 1.41 11.92 18.18
CA PHE A 53 2.10 12.80 17.24
C PHE A 53 2.46 12.08 15.93
N PRO A 54 2.42 12.77 14.78
CA PRO A 54 2.96 12.23 13.54
C PRO A 54 4.43 11.87 13.72
N GLY A 55 4.84 10.70 13.21
CA GLY A 55 6.17 10.14 13.43
C GLY A 55 6.28 9.22 14.65
N THR A 56 5.21 9.02 15.43
CA THR A 56 5.22 8.03 16.51
C THR A 56 5.44 6.63 15.95
N VAL A 57 6.50 5.97 16.41
CA VAL A 57 6.86 4.59 16.06
C VAL A 57 6.70 3.68 17.27
N LEU A 58 6.29 2.44 17.01
CA LEU A 58 6.30 1.37 18.00
C LEU A 58 6.90 0.11 17.37
N ASP A 59 8.00 -0.36 17.93
CA ASP A 59 8.80 -1.52 17.49
C ASP A 59 9.08 -2.53 18.62
N ASN A 60 9.08 -2.12 19.89
CA ASN A 60 9.65 -2.93 20.98
C ASN A 60 8.66 -3.70 21.90
N ALA A 61 7.33 -3.55 21.77
CA ALA A 61 6.41 -4.03 22.83
C ALA A 61 5.21 -4.91 22.41
N ILE A 62 4.76 -4.88 21.15
CA ILE A 62 3.50 -5.55 20.71
C ILE A 62 3.76 -6.48 19.50
N LEU A 63 5.02 -6.80 19.26
CA LEU A 63 5.48 -7.36 18.01
C LEU A 63 6.10 -8.73 18.25
N PHE A 64 5.90 -9.64 17.30
CA PHE A 64 6.43 -11.00 17.40
C PHE A 64 7.96 -10.94 17.43
N HIS A 65 8.56 -11.55 18.45
CA HIS A 65 9.94 -11.30 18.91
C HIS A 65 11.05 -11.66 17.89
N GLU A 66 10.69 -12.33 16.79
CA GLU A 66 11.61 -12.81 15.74
C GLU A 66 11.42 -12.09 14.39
N ASP A 67 10.31 -11.37 14.20
CA ASP A 67 9.96 -10.75 12.93
C ASP A 67 10.30 -9.25 12.93
N PHE A 68 10.99 -8.77 11.90
CA PHE A 68 11.23 -7.34 11.74
C PHE A 68 9.94 -6.63 11.28
N ASN A 69 9.22 -6.07 12.24
CA ASN A 69 7.99 -5.35 12.03
C ASN A 69 7.95 -4.11 12.93
N PHE A 70 7.13 -3.13 12.57
CA PHE A 70 6.92 -1.92 13.36
C PHE A 70 5.59 -1.27 12.98
N TYR A 71 5.08 -0.43 13.88
CA TYR A 71 3.98 0.47 13.58
C TYR A 71 4.50 1.88 13.45
N LEU A 72 3.99 2.63 12.48
CA LEU A 72 4.30 4.05 12.30
C LEU A 72 3.01 4.85 12.08
N CYS A 73 2.78 5.83 12.94
CA CYS A 73 1.75 6.85 12.75
C CYS A 73 2.34 8.05 12.01
N SER A 74 2.44 7.98 10.69
CA SER A 74 3.11 9.02 9.89
C SER A 74 2.34 10.34 9.72
N HIS A 75 1.02 10.34 9.96
CA HIS A 75 0.14 11.45 9.61
C HIS A 75 -0.50 12.09 10.84
N ALA A 76 -0.87 13.36 10.73
CA ALA A 76 -1.66 14.06 11.74
C ALA A 76 -3.14 13.64 11.67
N GLY A 77 -3.67 13.13 12.79
CA GLY A 77 -5.06 12.73 12.92
C GLY A 77 -6.00 13.93 12.98
N ILE A 78 -6.67 14.23 11.87
CA ILE A 78 -7.60 15.37 11.76
C ILE A 78 -8.89 15.11 12.56
N GLN A 79 -9.43 13.90 12.45
CA GLN A 79 -10.69 13.51 13.08
C GLN A 79 -10.66 12.05 13.51
N GLY A 80 -11.29 11.76 14.64
CA GLY A 80 -11.34 10.42 15.22
C GLY A 80 -9.97 9.93 15.65
N THR A 81 -9.85 8.62 15.85
CA THR A 81 -8.59 7.99 16.26
C THR A 81 -7.75 7.60 15.05
N SER A 82 -6.51 8.07 15.00
CA SER A 82 -5.53 7.70 13.98
C SER A 82 -5.31 6.19 13.94
N ARG A 83 -5.15 5.68 12.72
CA ARG A 83 -4.72 4.29 12.49
C ARG A 83 -3.22 4.30 12.19
N PRO A 84 -2.34 3.96 13.14
CA PRO A 84 -0.92 3.77 12.82
C PRO A 84 -0.83 2.65 11.79
N THR A 85 0.03 2.76 10.78
CA THR A 85 0.18 1.70 9.77
C THR A 85 1.18 0.67 10.27
N ARG A 86 0.86 -0.62 10.12
CA ARG A 86 1.81 -1.72 10.39
C ARG A 86 2.68 -1.96 9.16
N TYR A 87 3.98 -2.05 9.38
CA TYR A 87 4.98 -2.44 8.40
C TYR A 87 5.60 -3.75 8.83
N HIS A 88 5.70 -4.71 7.90
CA HIS A 88 6.31 -6.01 8.15
C HIS A 88 7.33 -6.28 7.06
N VAL A 89 8.61 -6.29 7.43
CA VAL A 89 9.72 -6.62 6.55
C VAL A 89 9.77 -8.14 6.44
N LEU A 90 9.33 -8.68 5.30
CA LEU A 90 9.29 -10.12 5.06
C LEU A 90 10.60 -10.68 4.49
N HIS A 91 11.40 -9.82 3.85
CA HIS A 91 12.67 -10.19 3.23
C HIS A 91 13.55 -8.95 3.13
N ASP A 92 14.84 -9.08 3.42
CA ASP A 92 15.77 -7.95 3.34
C ASP A 92 17.19 -8.38 2.97
N ASP A 93 17.55 -8.24 1.68
CA ASP A 93 18.93 -8.44 1.21
C ASP A 93 19.83 -7.22 1.50
N ASN A 94 19.26 -6.06 1.82
CA ASN A 94 19.99 -4.81 2.07
C ASN A 94 20.49 -4.69 3.51
N LEU A 95 19.94 -5.48 4.43
CA LEU A 95 20.30 -5.51 5.86
C LEU A 95 20.09 -4.14 6.53
N PHE A 96 18.93 -3.55 6.31
CA PHE A 96 18.53 -2.30 6.96
C PHE A 96 18.45 -2.48 8.48
N SER A 97 18.96 -1.49 9.20
CA SER A 97 18.64 -1.35 10.62
C SER A 97 17.17 -0.93 10.82
N PRO A 98 16.59 -1.20 12.01
CA PRO A 98 15.29 -0.66 12.40
C PRO A 98 15.15 0.84 12.16
N ASP A 99 16.11 1.63 12.61
CA ASP A 99 16.10 3.10 12.51
C ASP A 99 16.11 3.56 11.05
N GLU A 100 16.92 2.94 10.19
CA GLU A 100 16.98 3.26 8.76
C GLU A 100 15.66 2.96 8.06
N MET A 101 15.08 1.78 8.32
CA MET A 101 13.83 1.35 7.70
C MET A 101 12.66 2.24 8.14
N GLN A 102 12.58 2.55 9.44
CA GLN A 102 11.56 3.42 10.00
C GLN A 102 11.68 4.85 9.43
N SER A 103 12.90 5.39 9.37
CA SER A 103 13.18 6.72 8.83
C SER A 103 12.86 6.80 7.34
N LEU A 104 13.32 5.83 6.54
CA LEU A 104 13.02 5.75 5.10
C LEU A 104 11.51 5.71 4.87
N THR A 105 10.80 4.87 5.61
CA THR A 105 9.34 4.73 5.52
C THR A 105 8.64 6.04 5.85
N TYR A 106 9.09 6.75 6.90
CA TYR A 106 8.53 8.03 7.28
C TYR A 106 8.79 9.11 6.23
N TYR A 107 10.00 9.20 5.67
CA TYR A 107 10.31 10.16 4.60
C TYR A 107 9.48 9.92 3.34
N LEU A 108 9.28 8.67 2.94
CA LEU A 108 8.42 8.34 1.80
C LEU A 108 6.96 8.76 2.00
N CYS A 109 6.49 8.90 3.25
CA CYS A 109 5.16 9.44 3.55
C CYS A 109 5.05 10.97 3.32
N HIS A 110 6.18 11.68 3.18
CA HIS A 110 6.21 13.12 2.85
C HIS A 110 6.38 13.38 1.35
N CYS A 111 6.72 12.36 0.55
CA CYS A 111 6.92 12.49 -0.90
C CYS A 111 5.61 12.48 -1.72
N PHE A 112 4.45 12.60 -1.09
CA PHE A 112 3.17 12.53 -1.80
C PHE A 112 2.79 13.89 -2.41
N SER A 113 2.88 13.99 -3.74
CA SER A 113 2.77 15.23 -4.50
C SER A 113 1.41 15.95 -4.43
N ARG A 114 0.32 15.29 -4.01
CA ARG A 114 -1.03 15.89 -4.01
C ARG A 114 -1.32 16.77 -2.80
N CYS A 115 -0.49 16.74 -1.75
CA CYS A 115 -0.66 17.60 -0.59
C CYS A 115 0.66 17.92 0.12
N THR A 116 0.71 19.06 0.79
CA THR A 116 1.85 19.50 1.60
C THR A 116 1.79 18.94 3.02
N ARG A 117 1.40 17.66 3.16
CA ARG A 117 1.21 16.98 4.45
C ARG A 117 1.68 15.54 4.36
N ALA A 118 2.22 15.03 5.47
CA ALA A 118 2.52 13.61 5.60
C ALA A 118 1.24 12.76 5.47
N VAL A 119 1.26 11.78 4.56
CA VAL A 119 0.17 10.81 4.39
C VAL A 119 0.38 9.57 5.27
N SER A 120 -0.68 8.77 5.42
CA SER A 120 -0.70 7.62 6.34
C SER A 120 0.10 6.39 5.91
N ILE A 121 0.52 6.34 4.64
CA ILE A 121 1.27 5.24 4.01
C ILE A 121 2.27 5.86 3.02
N PRO A 122 3.36 5.16 2.65
CA PRO A 122 4.37 5.71 1.74
C PRO A 122 3.77 6.10 0.40
N ALA A 123 4.26 7.20 -0.18
CA ALA A 123 3.84 7.69 -1.49
C ALA A 123 3.74 6.59 -2.58
N PRO A 124 4.70 5.66 -2.76
CA PRO A 124 4.58 4.60 -3.77
C PRO A 124 3.37 3.69 -3.55
N VAL A 125 3.06 3.34 -2.29
CA VAL A 125 1.90 2.51 -1.95
C VAL A 125 0.60 3.27 -2.21
N TYR A 126 0.59 4.57 -1.90
CA TYR A 126 -0.56 5.43 -2.17
C TYR A 126 -0.82 5.57 -3.68
N TYR A 127 0.22 5.77 -4.48
CA TYR A 127 0.12 5.85 -5.93
C TYR A 127 -0.35 4.54 -6.55
N ALA A 128 0.12 3.39 -6.08
CA ALA A 128 -0.39 2.09 -6.52
C ALA A 128 -1.91 1.98 -6.29
N HIS A 129 -2.40 2.45 -5.13
CA HIS A 129 -3.84 2.45 -4.86
C HIS A 129 -4.63 3.39 -5.80
N LEU A 130 -4.09 4.56 -6.13
CA LEU A 130 -4.70 5.46 -7.12
C LEU A 130 -4.71 4.85 -8.53
N ALA A 131 -3.62 4.21 -8.95
CA ALA A 131 -3.52 3.51 -10.23
C ALA A 131 -4.54 2.36 -10.31
N CYS A 132 -4.67 1.52 -9.27
CA CYS A 132 -5.69 0.48 -9.21
C CYS A 132 -7.11 1.05 -9.26
N THR A 133 -7.37 2.14 -8.53
CA THR A 133 -8.69 2.82 -8.56
C THR A 133 -9.01 3.33 -9.96
N ARG A 134 -8.03 3.91 -10.66
CA ARG A 134 -8.20 4.39 -12.03
C ARG A 134 -8.39 3.26 -13.03
N SER A 135 -7.60 2.18 -12.93
CA SER A 135 -7.76 0.97 -13.73
C SER A 135 -9.16 0.38 -13.59
N ARG A 136 -9.71 0.38 -12.37
CA ARG A 136 -11.09 -0.07 -12.13
C ARG A 136 -12.11 0.79 -12.87
N ALA A 137 -11.96 2.12 -12.86
CA ALA A 137 -12.85 3.00 -13.62
C ALA A 137 -12.79 2.72 -15.13
N HIS A 138 -11.61 2.39 -15.67
CA HIS A 138 -11.49 1.97 -17.08
C HIS A 138 -12.16 0.62 -17.34
N LEU A 139 -12.00 -0.36 -16.44
CA LEU A 139 -12.66 -1.65 -16.57
C LEU A 139 -14.19 -1.54 -16.57
N ILE A 140 -14.75 -0.70 -15.70
CA ILE A 140 -16.21 -0.43 -15.67
C ILE A 140 -16.68 0.15 -17.02
N SER A 141 -15.88 1.01 -17.66
CA SER A 141 -16.24 1.58 -18.97
C SER A 141 -16.24 0.57 -20.13
N VAL A 142 -15.48 -0.52 -20.01
CA VAL A 142 -15.34 -1.54 -21.06
C VAL A 142 -16.28 -2.73 -20.83
N VAL A 143 -16.46 -3.11 -19.57
CA VAL A 143 -17.11 -4.36 -19.16
C VAL A 143 -18.48 -4.10 -18.48
N GLY A 144 -18.81 -2.85 -18.21
CA GLY A 144 -20.05 -2.46 -17.51
C GLY A 144 -20.01 -2.79 -16.02
N ASP A 145 -21.20 -2.98 -15.42
CA ASP A 145 -21.37 -3.14 -13.98
C ASP A 145 -20.82 -4.45 -13.39
N ALA A 146 -20.29 -5.37 -14.21
CA ALA A 146 -19.68 -6.61 -13.75
C ALA A 146 -18.46 -6.39 -12.81
N PHE A 147 -17.86 -5.18 -12.82
CA PHE A 147 -16.77 -4.76 -11.94
C PHE A 147 -17.17 -3.70 -10.90
N SER A 148 -18.48 -3.43 -10.76
CA SER A 148 -19.04 -2.47 -9.80
C SER A 148 -19.13 -3.09 -8.40
N ASP A 149 -18.88 -2.30 -7.34
CA ASP A 149 -19.01 -2.76 -5.93
C ASP A 149 -20.48 -2.95 -5.54
N THR A 150 -21.41 -2.48 -6.37
CA THR A 150 -22.86 -2.63 -6.19
C THR A 150 -23.37 -3.96 -6.76
N ALA A 151 -22.53 -4.74 -7.44
CA ALA A 151 -22.91 -6.03 -7.98
C ALA A 151 -23.10 -7.06 -6.84
N SER A 152 -24.34 -7.23 -6.39
CA SER A 152 -24.70 -8.26 -5.44
C SER A 152 -24.64 -9.64 -6.10
N THR A 153 -23.72 -10.49 -5.67
CA THR A 153 -23.75 -11.93 -6.00
C THR A 153 -24.84 -12.59 -5.17
N ARG A 154 -25.94 -13.01 -5.82
CA ARG A 154 -27.01 -13.79 -5.17
C ARG A 154 -26.46 -15.19 -4.89
N SER A 155 -26.38 -15.57 -3.62
CA SER A 155 -25.76 -16.81 -3.13
C SER A 155 -26.59 -18.08 -3.38
N GLY A 156 -27.21 -18.23 -4.55
CA GLY A 156 -28.15 -19.33 -4.81
C GLY A 156 -28.38 -19.75 -6.25
N GLU A 157 -27.73 -19.14 -7.25
CA GLU A 157 -27.76 -19.64 -8.62
C GLU A 157 -26.37 -20.20 -8.97
N GLN A 158 -26.33 -21.43 -9.51
CA GLN A 158 -25.23 -21.87 -10.37
C GLN A 158 -25.27 -21.01 -11.66
N GLY A 159 -24.97 -19.73 -11.50
CA GLY A 159 -24.82 -18.80 -12.60
C GLY A 159 -23.47 -19.09 -13.24
N HIS A 160 -23.47 -19.33 -14.54
CA HIS A 160 -22.32 -19.00 -15.36
C HIS A 160 -21.81 -17.63 -14.93
N THR A 161 -20.66 -17.58 -14.25
CA THR A 161 -19.82 -16.40 -14.33
C THR A 161 -19.57 -16.25 -15.82
N SER A 162 -20.25 -15.31 -16.48
CA SER A 162 -19.82 -14.82 -17.78
C SER A 162 -18.42 -14.25 -17.54
N SER A 163 -17.41 -15.11 -17.61
CA SER A 163 -16.03 -14.77 -17.42
C SER A 163 -15.74 -13.71 -18.46
N VAL A 164 -15.57 -12.47 -18.01
CA VAL A 164 -15.18 -11.36 -18.87
C VAL A 164 -13.98 -11.85 -19.68
N PRO A 165 -14.03 -11.84 -21.01
CA PRO A 165 -12.92 -12.31 -21.83
C PRO A 165 -11.64 -11.58 -21.42
N GLU A 166 -10.54 -12.33 -21.29
CA GLU A 166 -9.24 -11.79 -20.87
C GLU A 166 -8.80 -10.61 -21.76
N GLU A 167 -9.13 -10.67 -23.05
CA GLU A 167 -8.88 -9.59 -24.01
C GLU A 167 -9.58 -8.28 -23.63
N GLN A 168 -10.81 -8.34 -23.10
CA GLN A 168 -11.54 -7.15 -22.64
C GLN A 168 -10.92 -6.57 -21.36
N LEU A 169 -10.42 -7.43 -20.46
CA LEU A 169 -9.71 -7.00 -19.26
C LEU A 169 -8.39 -6.31 -19.62
N ILE A 170 -7.61 -6.90 -20.53
CA ILE A 170 -6.36 -6.33 -21.04
C ILE A 170 -6.63 -4.98 -21.69
N LYS A 171 -7.64 -4.92 -22.57
CA LYS A 171 -8.02 -3.68 -23.26
C LYS A 171 -8.45 -2.58 -22.28
N GLY A 172 -9.21 -2.92 -21.24
CA GLY A 172 -9.65 -1.96 -20.22
C GLY A 172 -8.53 -1.52 -19.27
N ALA A 173 -7.53 -2.37 -19.01
CA ALA A 173 -6.38 -2.00 -18.18
C ALA A 173 -5.28 -1.26 -18.96
N THR A 174 -5.24 -1.39 -20.29
CA THR A 174 -4.21 -0.79 -21.14
C THR A 174 -4.49 0.69 -21.37
N VAL A 175 -3.50 1.53 -21.04
CA VAL A 175 -3.54 2.98 -21.28
C VAL A 175 -2.94 3.33 -22.64
N MET A 176 -3.30 4.50 -23.18
CA MET A 176 -2.69 5.03 -24.40
C MET A 176 -1.19 5.30 -24.21
N ASP A 177 -0.39 5.11 -25.27
CA ASP A 177 1.07 5.22 -25.18
C ASP A 177 1.56 6.61 -24.77
N ASN A 178 0.83 7.67 -25.13
CA ASN A 178 1.17 9.05 -24.79
C ASN A 178 1.07 9.36 -23.28
N ILE A 179 0.27 8.59 -22.53
CA ILE A 179 0.11 8.77 -21.07
C ILE A 179 0.79 7.67 -20.26
N ARG A 180 1.41 6.68 -20.92
CA ARG A 180 2.02 5.50 -20.26
C ARG A 180 3.15 5.85 -19.30
N LYS A 181 3.88 6.93 -19.57
CA LYS A 181 4.99 7.43 -18.74
C LYS A 181 4.57 8.55 -17.79
N GLU A 182 3.30 8.94 -17.81
CA GLU A 182 2.77 10.04 -17.03
C GLU A 182 2.07 9.54 -15.76
N MET A 183 2.06 10.36 -14.71
CA MET A 183 1.32 10.08 -13.48
C MET A 183 -0.18 10.39 -13.63
N TYR A 184 -0.84 9.92 -14.69
CA TYR A 184 -2.24 10.26 -15.03
C TYR A 184 -3.29 9.87 -13.96
N PHE A 185 -2.90 9.01 -13.02
CA PHE A 185 -3.72 8.54 -11.89
C PHE A 185 -3.66 9.46 -10.66
N THR A 186 -2.78 10.46 -10.64
CA THR A 186 -2.72 11.42 -9.52
C THR A 186 -3.94 12.31 -9.49
#